data_AF-A0A6M1ZIJ3-F1
#
_entry.id   AF-A0A6M1ZIJ3-F1
#
_cell.length_a   1.000
_cell.length_b   1.000
_cell.length_c   1.000
_cell.angle_alpha   90.00
_cell.angle_beta   90.00
_cell.angle_gamma   90.00
#
_symmetry.space_group_name_H-M   'P 1'
#
loop_
_entity.id
_entity.type
_entity.pdbx_description
1 polymer ?
#
loop_
_entity_poly.entity_id
_entity_poly.type
_entity_poly.pdbx_seq_one_letter_code
_entity_poly.pdbx_strand_id
1 'polypeptide(L)'
;MKFWLLTALILIGIIPFVLKADLTKKLLFSNKSYAKQIEVKTYVLTQEQVAQLFKEPNKDPIQLTVNELGKATRETKKRYFVVRARNLGDLHAWGILSCKVRYIREPLKIPMISIRDQFCDYIICVTGFIISPQDDSPYPDISYEWSELYTK
;
A
#
# COMPACT_ATOMS: atom_id res chain seq x y z
N MET A 1 41.64 -7.49 40.06
CA MET A 1 40.86 -7.87 38.85
C MET A 1 40.97 -6.72 37.85
N LYS A 2 41.54 -6.94 36.66
CA LYS A 2 41.87 -5.86 35.71
C LYS A 2 40.56 -5.23 35.19
N PHE A 3 40.41 -3.91 35.35
CA PHE A 3 39.23 -3.12 34.96
C PHE A 3 38.71 -3.41 33.54
N TRP A 4 39.63 -3.78 32.63
CA TRP A 4 39.35 -4.23 31.27
C TRP A 4 38.48 -5.49 31.12
N LEU A 5 38.54 -6.43 32.08
CA LEU A 5 37.69 -7.62 32.08
C LEU A 5 36.24 -7.27 32.40
N LEU A 6 36.02 -6.27 33.26
CA LEU A 6 34.68 -5.81 33.64
C LEU A 6 33.99 -5.11 32.46
N THR A 7 34.71 -4.25 31.73
CA THR A 7 34.19 -3.58 30.53
C THR A 7 33.86 -4.57 29.40
N ALA A 8 34.69 -5.61 29.21
CA ALA A 8 34.42 -6.65 28.21
C ALA A 8 33.17 -7.47 28.54
N LEU A 9 32.98 -7.84 29.82
CA LEU A 9 31.78 -8.56 30.29
C LEU A 9 30.51 -7.73 30.15
N ILE A 10 30.59 -6.41 30.41
CA ILE A 10 29.46 -5.49 30.23
C ILE A 10 29.07 -5.39 28.75
N LEU A 11 30.03 -5.26 27.82
CA LEU A 11 29.74 -5.23 26.39
C LEU A 11 29.12 -6.55 25.90
N ILE A 12 29.68 -7.70 26.28
CA ILE A 12 29.14 -9.02 25.92
C ILE A 12 27.73 -9.23 26.47
N GLY A 13 27.46 -8.74 27.69
CA GLY A 13 26.14 -8.80 28.30
C GLY A 13 25.11 -7.90 27.62
N ILE A 14 25.50 -6.72 27.15
CA ILE A 14 24.57 -5.71 26.60
C ILE A 14 24.25 -5.95 25.12
N ILE A 15 25.21 -6.41 24.32
CA ILE A 15 25.05 -6.65 22.87
C ILE A 15 23.80 -7.50 22.53
N PRO A 16 23.55 -8.67 23.16
CA PRO A 16 22.37 -9.49 22.84
C PRO A 16 21.05 -8.81 23.25
N PHE A 17 21.04 -7.96 24.28
CA PHE A 17 19.85 -7.19 24.67
C PHE A 17 19.55 -6.07 23.67
N VAL A 18 20.57 -5.37 23.18
CA VAL A 18 20.40 -4.32 22.16
C VAL A 18 19.90 -4.93 20.84
N LEU A 19 20.47 -6.07 20.42
CA LEU A 19 20.01 -6.81 19.24
C LEU A 19 18.55 -7.30 19.36
N LYS A 20 18.18 -7.89 20.51
CA LYS A 20 16.79 -8.31 20.77
C LYS A 20 15.82 -7.12 20.81
N ALA A 21 16.23 -5.99 21.40
CA ALA A 21 15.42 -4.79 21.45
C ALA A 21 15.21 -4.20 20.05
N ASP A 22 16.22 -4.24 19.17
CA ASP A 22 16.12 -3.77 17.79
C ASP A 22 15.18 -4.65 16.94
N LEU A 23 15.27 -5.97 17.07
CA LEU A 23 14.36 -6.92 16.43
C LEU A 23 12.91 -6.74 16.90
N THR A 24 12.70 -6.61 18.21
CA THR A 24 11.37 -6.36 18.79
C THR A 24 10.82 -5.01 18.35
N LYS A 25 11.69 -3.99 18.19
CA LYS A 25 11.29 -2.69 17.65
C LYS A 25 10.84 -2.77 16.20
N LYS A 26 11.56 -3.48 15.35
CA LYS A 26 11.21 -3.66 13.92
C LYS A 26 9.91 -4.46 13.72
N LEU A 27 9.62 -5.41 14.62
CA LEU A 27 8.41 -6.23 14.59
C LEU A 27 7.17 -5.56 15.19
N LEU A 28 7.33 -4.72 16.22
CA LEU A 28 6.21 -4.12 16.96
C LEU A 28 5.96 -2.64 16.64
N PHE A 29 6.89 -1.96 15.98
CA PHE A 29 6.76 -0.54 15.65
C PHE A 29 6.76 -0.32 14.15
N SER A 30 5.92 0.62 13.72
CA SER A 30 5.79 1.03 12.33
C SER A 30 7.09 1.64 11.80
N ASN A 31 7.74 0.95 10.86
CA ASN A 31 8.89 1.38 10.06
C ASN A 31 8.43 2.22 8.86
N LYS A 32 7.88 3.41 9.11
CA LYS A 32 7.38 4.30 8.03
C LYS A 32 8.48 4.77 7.07
N SER A 33 9.75 4.80 7.47
CA SER A 33 10.84 5.21 6.58
C SER A 33 11.06 4.21 5.44
N TYR A 34 10.67 2.95 5.63
CA TYR A 34 10.72 1.92 4.60
C TYR A 34 9.70 2.13 3.47
N ALA A 35 8.72 3.04 3.63
CA ALA A 35 7.72 3.32 2.60
C ALA A 35 8.35 3.70 1.24
N LYS A 36 9.56 4.27 1.23
CA LYS A 36 10.30 4.62 -0.01
C LYS A 36 10.72 3.39 -0.83
N GLN A 37 10.77 2.21 -0.20
CA GLN A 37 11.09 0.94 -0.84
C GLN A 37 9.84 0.20 -1.33
N ILE A 38 8.65 0.77 -1.16
CA ILE A 38 7.40 0.16 -1.61
C ILE A 38 6.79 1.05 -2.69
N GLU A 39 6.66 0.50 -3.88
CA GLU A 39 5.93 1.14 -4.94
C GLU A 39 4.44 0.85 -4.78
N VAL A 40 3.65 1.92 -4.68
CA VAL A 40 2.19 1.86 -4.59
C VAL A 40 1.60 2.58 -5.79
N LYS A 41 0.76 1.89 -6.55
CA LYS A 41 -0.07 2.46 -7.62
C LYS A 41 -1.54 2.34 -7.24
N THR A 42 -2.31 3.39 -7.47
CA THR A 42 -3.74 3.43 -7.16
C THR A 42 -4.55 3.73 -8.41
N TYR A 43 -5.68 3.06 -8.56
CA TYR A 43 -6.54 3.19 -9.72
C TYR A 43 -8.01 3.11 -9.32
N VAL A 44 -8.87 3.74 -10.12
CA VAL A 44 -10.32 3.44 -10.12
C VAL A 44 -10.64 2.79 -11.45
N LEU A 45 -11.09 1.54 -11.40
CA LEU A 45 -11.26 0.69 -12.57
C LEU A 45 -12.71 0.22 -12.72
N THR A 46 -13.09 -0.11 -13.96
CA THR A 46 -14.29 -0.91 -14.25
C THR A 46 -14.02 -2.38 -13.97
N GLN A 47 -15.08 -3.20 -13.96
CA GLN A 47 -14.95 -4.64 -13.77
C GLN A 47 -14.09 -5.30 -14.86
N GLU A 48 -14.21 -4.83 -16.10
CA GLU A 48 -13.50 -5.34 -17.27
C GLU A 48 -12.01 -5.03 -17.17
N GLN A 49 -11.66 -3.81 -16.73
CA GLN A 49 -10.27 -3.41 -16.49
C GLN A 49 -9.64 -4.22 -15.36
N VAL A 50 -10.39 -4.50 -14.28
CA VAL A 50 -9.95 -5.40 -13.21
C VAL A 50 -9.71 -6.81 -13.77
N ALA A 51 -10.63 -7.34 -14.57
CA ALA A 51 -10.46 -8.66 -15.19
C ALA A 51 -9.24 -8.70 -16.12
N GLN A 52 -8.96 -7.62 -16.86
CA GLN A 52 -7.76 -7.52 -17.68
C GLN A 52 -6.49 -7.45 -16.82
N LEU A 53 -6.52 -6.75 -15.69
CA LEU A 53 -5.40 -6.70 -14.75
C LEU A 53 -4.99 -8.09 -14.25
N PHE A 54 -5.97 -8.97 -13.98
CA PHE A 54 -5.69 -10.35 -13.61
C PHE A 54 -5.10 -11.19 -14.75
N LYS A 55 -5.43 -10.88 -16.01
CA LYS A 55 -4.85 -11.54 -17.19
C LYS A 55 -3.44 -11.05 -17.49
N GLU A 56 -3.21 -9.75 -17.34
CA GLU A 56 -1.98 -9.05 -17.70
C GLU A 56 -1.44 -8.26 -16.48
N PRO A 57 -0.96 -8.92 -15.41
CA PRO A 57 -0.64 -8.24 -14.14
C PRO A 57 0.49 -7.21 -14.27
N ASN A 58 1.40 -7.36 -15.21
CA ASN A 58 2.50 -6.40 -15.39
C ASN A 58 2.13 -5.18 -16.23
N LYS A 59 0.93 -5.16 -16.84
CA LYS A 59 0.48 -4.07 -17.69
C LYS A 59 -0.31 -3.07 -16.84
N ASP A 60 0.03 -1.79 -16.97
CA ASP A 60 -0.74 -0.75 -16.30
C ASP A 60 -2.13 -0.62 -16.97
N PRO A 61 -3.21 -0.45 -16.17
CA PRO A 61 -4.54 -0.23 -16.72
C PRO A 61 -4.61 1.02 -17.59
N ILE A 62 -5.32 0.92 -18.72
CA ILE A 62 -5.58 2.07 -19.59
C ILE A 62 -6.60 2.98 -18.92
N GLN A 63 -6.28 4.26 -18.74
CA GLN A 63 -7.24 5.24 -18.23
C GLN A 63 -8.25 5.61 -19.33
N LEU A 64 -9.53 5.49 -19.00
CA LEU A 64 -10.67 5.83 -19.85
C LEU A 64 -10.98 7.32 -19.77
N THR A 65 -11.49 7.87 -20.85
CA THR A 65 -12.05 9.23 -20.88
C THR A 65 -13.35 9.32 -20.05
N VAL A 66 -13.79 10.54 -19.72
CA VAL A 66 -15.05 10.78 -19.01
C VAL A 66 -16.24 10.12 -19.70
N ASN A 67 -16.28 10.17 -21.04
CA ASN A 67 -17.35 9.59 -21.84
C ASN A 67 -17.34 8.06 -21.81
N GLU A 68 -16.17 7.44 -21.93
CA GLU A 68 -16.01 5.98 -21.89
C GLU A 68 -16.31 5.43 -20.50
N LEU A 69 -15.76 6.07 -19.46
CA LEU A 69 -16.04 5.68 -18.09
C LEU A 69 -17.52 5.90 -17.76
N GLY A 70 -18.12 6.99 -18.24
CA GLY A 70 -19.54 7.30 -18.12
C GLY A 70 -20.45 6.22 -18.72
N LYS A 71 -20.15 5.75 -19.94
CA LYS A 71 -20.88 4.63 -20.59
C LYS A 71 -20.78 3.35 -19.77
N ALA A 72 -19.55 2.96 -19.39
CA ALA A 72 -19.32 1.75 -18.59
C ALA A 72 -19.98 1.81 -17.20
N THR A 73 -20.19 3.01 -16.62
CA THR A 73 -20.88 3.16 -15.33
C THR A 73 -22.39 2.97 -15.44
N ARG A 74 -22.99 3.35 -16.57
CA ARG A 74 -24.47 3.30 -16.73
C ARG A 74 -24.98 1.86 -16.66
N GLU A 75 -24.19 0.92 -17.15
CA GLU A 75 -24.54 -0.50 -17.21
C GLU A 75 -24.36 -1.22 -15.87
N THR A 76 -23.27 -0.94 -15.14
CA THR A 76 -22.91 -1.73 -13.95
C THR A 76 -23.01 -0.97 -12.62
N LYS A 77 -22.96 0.37 -12.64
CA LYS A 77 -22.88 1.30 -11.48
C LYS A 77 -21.79 0.98 -10.44
N LYS A 78 -20.95 -0.02 -10.66
CA LYS A 78 -19.87 -0.46 -9.76
C LYS A 78 -18.54 0.07 -10.26
N ARG A 79 -17.72 0.50 -9.30
CA ARG A 79 -16.34 0.89 -9.54
C ARG A 79 -15.45 0.17 -8.54
N TYR A 80 -14.22 -0.07 -8.94
CA TYR A 80 -13.26 -0.78 -8.13
C TYR A 80 -12.09 0.14 -7.85
N PHE A 81 -11.88 0.46 -6.58
CA PHE A 81 -10.65 1.07 -6.14
C PHE A 81 -9.61 -0.04 -6.04
N VAL A 82 -8.56 0.06 -6.84
CA VAL A 82 -7.48 -0.92 -6.91
C VAL A 82 -6.21 -0.28 -6.40
N VAL A 83 -5.59 -0.95 -5.43
CA VAL A 83 -4.26 -0.59 -4.95
C VAL A 83 -3.31 -1.72 -5.28
N ARG A 84 -2.26 -1.39 -6.02
CA ARG A 84 -1.19 -2.31 -6.39
C ARG A 84 0.04 -1.94 -5.57
N ALA A 85 0.60 -2.90 -4.85
CA ALA A 85 1.81 -2.67 -4.08
C ALA A 85 2.88 -3.70 -4.45
N ARG A 86 4.12 -3.24 -4.68
CA ARG A 86 5.30 -4.11 -4.76
C ARG A 86 6.43 -3.57 -3.92
N ASN A 87 7.23 -4.46 -3.39
CA ASN A 87 8.36 -4.20 -2.54
C ASN A 87 9.63 -4.25 -3.39
N LEU A 88 10.35 -3.13 -3.44
CA LEU A 88 11.61 -2.99 -4.17
C LEU A 88 12.82 -3.18 -3.27
N GLY A 89 12.62 -3.28 -1.96
CA GLY A 89 13.70 -3.52 -0.99
C GLY A 89 13.76 -4.96 -0.51
N ASP A 90 14.77 -5.23 0.32
CA ASP A 90 15.15 -6.59 0.71
C ASP A 90 14.39 -7.14 1.93
N LEU A 91 13.68 -6.29 2.69
CA LEU A 91 12.95 -6.70 3.90
C LEU A 91 11.55 -7.16 3.56
N HIS A 92 11.05 -8.17 4.26
CA HIS A 92 9.65 -8.55 4.15
C HIS A 92 8.78 -7.45 4.75
N ALA A 93 7.79 -6.93 4.02
CA ALA A 93 6.94 -5.82 4.45
C ALA A 93 5.45 -6.16 4.49
N TRP A 94 4.75 -5.62 5.49
CA TRP A 94 3.29 -5.74 5.67
C TRP A 94 2.75 -4.55 6.45
N GLY A 95 1.45 -4.26 6.41
CA GLY A 95 0.90 -3.12 7.14
C GLY A 95 -0.50 -2.70 6.73
N ILE A 96 -0.86 -1.46 7.03
CA ILE A 96 -2.15 -0.86 6.70
C ILE A 96 -1.92 0.44 5.94
N LEU A 97 -2.34 0.44 4.67
CA LEU A 97 -2.33 1.64 3.84
C LEU A 97 -3.66 2.38 3.99
N SER A 98 -3.60 3.67 4.27
CA SER A 98 -4.75 4.56 4.38
C SER A 98 -4.88 5.38 3.11
N CYS A 99 -5.96 5.17 2.36
CA CYS A 99 -6.20 5.87 1.10
C CYS A 99 -7.37 6.85 1.25
N LYS A 100 -7.11 8.14 1.03
CA LYS A 100 -8.14 9.17 0.97
C LYS A 100 -8.53 9.41 -0.50
N VAL A 101 -9.81 9.22 -0.79
CA VAL A 101 -10.40 9.42 -2.12
C VAL A 101 -11.36 10.59 -2.01
N ARG A 102 -11.25 11.59 -2.90
CA ARG A 102 -11.97 12.89 -2.80
C ARG A 102 -13.47 12.82 -2.46
N TYR A 103 -14.17 11.77 -2.87
CA TYR A 103 -15.63 11.61 -2.64
C TYR A 103 -16.01 10.62 -1.54
N ILE A 104 -15.04 9.93 -0.94
CA ILE A 104 -15.26 9.01 0.18
C ILE A 104 -14.89 9.76 1.46
N ARG A 105 -15.85 9.90 2.39
CA ARG A 105 -15.67 10.68 3.62
C ARG A 105 -14.54 10.13 4.50
N GLU A 106 -14.51 8.82 4.67
CA GLU A 106 -13.53 8.14 5.51
C GLU A 106 -12.41 7.51 4.66
N PRO A 107 -11.14 7.59 5.09
CA PRO A 107 -10.05 6.90 4.39
C PRO A 107 -10.27 5.39 4.35
N LEU A 108 -10.09 4.80 3.17
CA LEU A 108 -10.09 3.35 3.01
C LEU A 108 -8.82 2.78 3.66
N LYS A 109 -9.00 1.90 4.64
CA LYS A 109 -7.90 1.18 5.30
C LYS A 109 -7.70 -0.16 4.61
N ILE A 110 -6.53 -0.35 3.99
CA ILE A 110 -6.20 -1.53 3.19
C ILE A 110 -5.15 -2.34 3.95
N PRO A 111 -5.54 -3.48 4.56
CA PRO A 111 -4.58 -4.37 5.21
C PRO A 111 -3.78 -5.13 4.14
N MET A 112 -2.48 -4.87 4.10
CA MET A 112 -1.53 -5.52 3.20
C MET A 112 -0.73 -6.54 3.98
N ILE A 113 -1.17 -7.81 3.91
CA ILE A 113 -0.61 -8.92 4.71
C ILE A 113 0.82 -9.28 4.26
N SER A 114 1.14 -9.07 2.99
CA SER A 114 2.44 -9.39 2.41
C SER A 114 2.67 -8.56 1.16
N ILE A 115 3.75 -7.80 1.13
CA ILE A 115 4.16 -7.00 -0.02
C ILE A 115 5.40 -7.67 -0.61
N ARG A 116 5.26 -8.20 -1.82
CA ARG A 116 6.28 -8.99 -2.51
C ARG A 116 6.98 -8.17 -3.58
N ASP A 117 8.02 -8.73 -4.18
CA ASP A 117 8.72 -8.18 -5.34
C ASP A 117 7.80 -7.98 -6.57
N GLN A 118 6.73 -8.76 -6.66
CA GLN A 118 5.67 -8.63 -7.66
C GLN A 118 4.50 -7.79 -7.14
N PHE A 119 3.78 -7.13 -8.06
CA PHE A 119 2.56 -6.40 -7.70
C PHE A 119 1.51 -7.31 -7.07
N CYS A 120 1.13 -6.97 -5.85
CA CYS A 120 0.00 -7.53 -5.14
C CYS A 120 -1.19 -6.57 -5.27
N ASP A 121 -2.31 -7.06 -5.79
CA ASP A 121 -3.47 -6.26 -6.12
C ASP A 121 -4.57 -6.38 -5.04
N TYR A 122 -4.94 -5.24 -4.46
CA TYR A 122 -5.99 -5.10 -3.45
C TYR A 122 -7.17 -4.36 -4.07
N ILE A 123 -8.33 -5.02 -4.14
CA ILE A 123 -9.49 -4.53 -4.88
C ILE A 123 -10.66 -4.29 -3.91
N ILE A 124 -11.17 -3.06 -3.90
CA ILE A 124 -12.30 -2.65 -3.09
C ILE A 124 -13.41 -2.16 -4.02
N CYS A 125 -14.58 -2.78 -3.94
CA CYS A 125 -15.75 -2.26 -4.64
C CYS A 125 -16.20 -0.96 -3.96
N VAL A 126 -16.19 0.15 -4.71
CA VAL A 126 -16.67 1.45 -4.29
C VAL A 126 -17.97 1.77 -5.03
N THR A 127 -19.01 2.08 -4.27
CA THR A 127 -20.33 2.48 -4.79
C THR A 127 -20.59 3.95 -4.49
N GLY A 128 -21.41 4.61 -5.30
CA GLY A 128 -21.76 6.03 -5.09
C GLY A 128 -20.75 7.03 -5.65
N PHE A 129 -19.85 6.57 -6.53
CA PHE A 129 -18.93 7.42 -7.25
C PHE A 129 -19.66 8.11 -8.42
N ILE A 130 -19.87 9.42 -8.33
CA ILE A 130 -20.49 10.23 -9.40
C ILE A 130 -19.37 11.00 -10.09
N ILE A 131 -19.18 10.72 -11.38
CA ILE A 131 -18.25 11.46 -12.22
C ILE A 131 -18.99 12.69 -12.73
N SER A 132 -18.51 13.90 -12.40
CA SER A 132 -19.06 15.11 -13.00
C SER A 132 -18.57 15.21 -14.45
N PRO A 133 -19.44 15.46 -15.43
CA PRO A 133 -19.01 15.70 -16.81
C PRO A 133 -18.21 17.01 -16.98
N GLN A 134 -18.14 17.84 -15.94
CA GLN A 134 -17.36 19.08 -15.91
C GLN A 134 -15.95 18.91 -15.33
N ASP A 135 -15.61 17.74 -14.79
CA ASP A 135 -14.27 17.49 -14.26
C ASP A 135 -13.30 17.19 -15.42
N ASP A 136 -12.10 17.77 -15.37
CA ASP A 136 -11.03 17.54 -16.37
C ASP A 136 -10.55 16.08 -16.40
N SER A 137 -10.74 15.35 -15.30
CA SER A 137 -10.43 13.93 -15.16
C SER A 137 -11.63 13.20 -14.56
N PRO A 138 -12.02 12.04 -15.09
CA PRO A 138 -13.08 11.24 -14.49
C PRO A 138 -12.63 10.47 -13.23
N TYR A 139 -11.35 10.59 -12.87
CA TYR A 139 -10.74 9.89 -11.76
C TYR A 139 -10.59 10.82 -10.55
N PRO A 140 -10.93 10.34 -9.34
CA PRO A 140 -10.76 11.15 -8.14
C PRO A 140 -9.29 11.38 -7.86
N ASP A 141 -8.99 12.52 -7.23
CA ASP A 141 -7.73 12.70 -6.53
C ASP A 141 -7.61 11.64 -5.43
N ILE A 142 -6.56 10.84 -5.49
CA ILE A 142 -6.24 9.78 -4.53
C ILE A 142 -4.92 10.13 -3.86
N SER A 143 -4.94 10.31 -2.55
CA SER A 143 -3.74 10.39 -1.72
C SER A 143 -3.68 9.18 -0.79
N TYR A 144 -2.49 8.72 -0.46
CA TYR A 144 -2.32 7.62 0.48
C TYR A 144 -1.20 7.88 1.48
N GLU A 145 -1.31 7.25 2.65
CA GLU A 145 -0.29 7.24 3.68
C GLU A 145 -0.26 5.87 4.38
N TRP A 146 0.91 5.45 4.83
CA TRP A 146 1.02 4.27 5.69
C TRP A 146 0.57 4.63 7.11
N SER A 147 -0.57 4.07 7.54
CA SER A 147 -0.95 4.10 8.96
C SER A 147 0.06 3.29 9.76
N GLU A 148 0.30 2.08 9.30
CA GLU A 148 1.23 1.12 9.88
C GLU A 148 2.02 0.45 8.75
N LEU A 149 3.33 0.34 8.90
CA LEU A 149 4.20 -0.38 7.98
C LEU A 149 5.25 -1.12 8.79
N TYR A 150 5.25 -2.44 8.75
CA TYR A 150 6.17 -3.28 9.50
C TYR A 150 7.13 -3.98 8.54
N THR A 151 8.33 -4.30 9.03
CA THR A 151 9.38 -4.93 8.23
C THR A 151 10.12 -5.99 9.04
N LYS A 152 10.55 -7.08 8.39
CA LYS A 152 11.41 -8.11 8.99
C LYS A 152 12.53 -8.52 8.05
#